data_AF-A0A1M3MW73-F1
#
_entry.id   AF-A0A1M3MW73-F1
#
_cell.length_a   1.000
_cell.length_b   1.000
_cell.length_c   1.000
_cell.angle_alpha   90.00
_cell.angle_beta   90.00
_cell.angle_gamma   90.00
#
_symmetry.space_group_name_H-M   'P 1'
#
loop_
_entity.id
_entity.type
_entity.pdbx_description
1 polymer ?
#
loop_
_entity_poly.entity_id
_entity_poly.type
_entity_poly.pdbx_seq_one_letter_code
_entity_poly.pdbx_strand_id
1 'polypeptide(L)'
;MTEPSHKVGTKLLFENDRVRVWEMHLRPGELSTRHIHDADYLFVYLTKSKLALLRESEPIETSEEPAGFVQYTDVGPGIVHAVENVGTDDHREILVELKGPSRSAHPRQPETNEPR
;
A
#
# COMPACT_ATOMS: atom_id res chain seq x y z
N MET A 1 -7.24 8.99 18.68
CA MET A 1 -7.34 8.59 17.25
C MET A 1 -7.87 7.17 17.23
N THR A 2 -8.66 6.78 16.23
CA THR A 2 -9.19 5.41 16.13
C THR A 2 -8.08 4.45 15.71
N GLU A 3 -8.12 3.23 16.24
CA GLU A 3 -7.20 2.15 15.87
C GLU A 3 -7.17 1.92 14.34
N PRO A 4 -5.99 1.68 13.73
CA PRO A 4 -5.90 1.39 12.31
C PRO A 4 -6.57 0.05 11.96
N SER A 5 -7.12 -0.03 10.76
CA SER A 5 -7.61 -1.29 10.20
C SER A 5 -6.47 -2.22 9.80
N HIS A 6 -6.62 -3.53 10.00
CA HIS A 6 -5.72 -4.56 9.42
C HIS A 6 -6.14 -4.97 8.00
N LYS A 7 -7.23 -4.39 7.46
CA LYS A 7 -7.58 -4.52 6.05
C LYS A 7 -6.82 -3.46 5.28
N VAL A 8 -5.79 -3.88 4.55
CA VAL A 8 -4.90 -3.01 3.77
C VAL A 8 -5.39 -2.75 2.35
N GLY A 9 -6.53 -3.33 1.94
CA GLY A 9 -7.16 -3.11 0.65
C GLY A 9 -8.69 -3.06 0.75
N THR A 10 -9.35 -2.69 -0.35
CA THR A 10 -10.82 -2.63 -0.41
C THR A 10 -11.47 -4.00 -0.54
N LYS A 11 -10.74 -4.99 -1.07
CA LYS A 11 -11.25 -6.36 -1.25
C LYS A 11 -10.17 -7.41 -1.03
N LEU A 12 -10.47 -8.42 -0.20
CA LEU A 12 -9.64 -9.62 -0.08
C LEU A 12 -9.89 -10.52 -1.30
N LEU A 13 -8.83 -10.85 -2.03
CA LEU A 13 -8.90 -11.71 -3.21
C LEU A 13 -8.53 -13.16 -2.90
N PHE A 14 -7.50 -13.37 -2.08
CA PHE A 14 -6.99 -14.70 -1.76
C PHE A 14 -6.25 -14.70 -0.42
N GLU A 15 -6.27 -15.82 0.29
CA GLU A 15 -5.46 -16.03 1.49
C GLU A 15 -5.07 -17.50 1.62
N ASN A 16 -3.82 -17.76 2.02
CA ASN A 16 -3.35 -19.06 2.48
C ASN A 16 -2.38 -18.90 3.65
N ASP A 17 -1.59 -19.94 3.95
CA ASP A 17 -0.62 -19.91 5.06
C ASP A 17 0.60 -19.05 4.80
N ARG A 18 0.89 -18.70 3.53
CA ARG A 18 2.08 -17.95 3.13
C ARG A 18 1.79 -16.50 2.79
N VAL A 19 0.63 -16.23 2.19
CA VAL A 19 0.31 -14.91 1.65
C VAL A 19 -1.14 -14.53 1.88
N ARG A 20 -1.38 -13.22 1.89
CA ARG A 20 -2.70 -12.61 1.74
C ARG A 20 -2.66 -11.66 0.54
N VAL A 21 -3.67 -11.74 -0.33
CA VAL A 21 -3.73 -10.95 -1.56
C VAL A 21 -4.96 -10.06 -1.52
N TRP A 22 -4.75 -8.76 -1.69
CA TRP A 22 -5.76 -7.73 -1.70
C TRP A 22 -5.84 -7.04 -3.05
N GLU A 23 -7.02 -6.52 -3.35
CA GLU A 23 -7.20 -5.41 -4.28
C GLU A 23 -7.39 -4.13 -3.47
N MET A 24 -6.74 -3.06 -3.89
CA MET A 24 -7.15 -1.69 -3.58
C MET A 24 -7.70 -1.08 -4.86
N HIS A 25 -8.91 -0.52 -4.74
CA HIS A 25 -9.58 0.20 -5.83
C HIS A 25 -10.16 1.48 -5.26
N LEU A 26 -9.69 2.62 -5.76
CA LEU A 26 -10.13 3.95 -5.36
C LEU A 26 -10.48 4.75 -6.62
N ARG A 27 -11.70 5.28 -6.69
CA ARG A 27 -12.09 6.26 -7.71
C ARG A 27 -11.42 7.61 -7.44
N PRO A 28 -11.39 8.54 -8.42
CA PRO A 28 -10.90 9.89 -8.20
C PRO A 28 -11.55 10.56 -6.96
N GLY A 29 -10.70 11.04 -6.05
CA GLY A 29 -11.09 11.67 -4.79
C GLY A 29 -11.46 10.71 -3.66
N GLU A 30 -11.43 9.38 -3.87
CA GLU A 30 -11.66 8.42 -2.79
C GLU A 30 -10.42 8.24 -1.91
N LEU A 31 -10.66 8.20 -0.61
CA LEU A 31 -9.68 7.97 0.44
C LEU A 31 -9.81 6.55 0.98
N SER A 32 -8.69 5.84 1.10
CA SER A 32 -8.67 4.52 1.74
C SER A 32 -9.01 4.64 3.23
N THR A 33 -9.48 3.54 3.83
CA THR A 33 -9.49 3.45 5.29
C THR A 33 -8.05 3.55 5.82
N ARG A 34 -7.81 4.28 6.92
CA ARG A 34 -6.51 4.27 7.62
C ARG A 34 -6.20 2.84 8.09
N HIS A 35 -5.07 2.31 7.65
CA HIS A 35 -4.69 0.92 7.87
C HIS A 35 -3.23 0.78 8.29
N ILE A 36 -2.91 -0.40 8.83
CA ILE A 36 -1.56 -0.79 9.22
C ILE A 36 -1.11 -1.97 8.36
N HIS A 37 0.11 -1.91 7.85
CA HIS A 37 0.81 -3.06 7.29
C HIS A 37 1.67 -3.72 8.37
N ASP A 38 1.24 -4.87 8.89
CA ASP A 38 1.98 -5.64 9.91
C ASP A 38 2.90 -6.72 9.30
N ALA A 39 2.80 -6.90 7.98
CA ALA A 39 3.55 -7.87 7.20
C ALA A 39 4.27 -7.16 6.05
N ASP A 40 5.45 -7.65 5.68
CA ASP A 40 6.13 -7.19 4.46
C ASP A 40 5.22 -7.46 3.27
N TYR A 41 5.24 -6.56 2.30
CA TYR A 41 4.35 -6.66 1.15
C TYR A 41 5.00 -6.16 -0.12
N LEU A 42 4.42 -6.57 -1.23
CA LEU A 42 4.58 -5.87 -2.50
C LEU A 42 3.23 -5.54 -3.09
N PHE A 43 3.17 -4.50 -3.90
CA PHE A 43 2.02 -4.27 -4.77
C PHE A 43 2.44 -4.14 -6.23
N VAL A 44 1.46 -4.30 -7.11
CA VAL A 44 1.57 -4.01 -8.53
C VAL A 44 0.40 -3.11 -8.93
N TYR A 45 0.71 -1.94 -9.47
CA TYR A 45 -0.31 -1.05 -10.02
C TYR A 45 -0.88 -1.62 -11.31
N LEU A 46 -2.20 -1.72 -11.39
CA LEU A 46 -2.93 -2.16 -12.59
C LEU A 46 -3.29 -0.99 -13.50
N THR A 47 -3.30 0.23 -12.97
CA THR A 47 -3.59 1.48 -13.68
C THR A 47 -2.51 2.51 -13.38
N LYS A 48 -2.37 3.51 -14.26
CA LYS A 48 -1.63 4.72 -13.92
C LYS A 48 -2.30 5.34 -12.70
N SER A 49 -1.52 5.66 -11.67
CA SER A 49 -2.03 6.03 -10.36
C SER A 49 -1.34 7.29 -9.86
N LYS A 50 -2.13 8.25 -9.36
CA LYS A 50 -1.62 9.44 -8.68
C LYS A 50 -2.19 9.47 -7.27
N LEU A 51 -1.35 9.21 -6.28
CA LEU A 51 -1.78 9.03 -4.89
C LEU A 51 -1.18 10.11 -3.99
N ALA A 52 -2.00 10.62 -3.09
CA ALA A 52 -1.54 11.34 -1.91
C ALA A 52 -1.45 10.36 -0.73
N LEU A 53 -0.33 10.40 -0.02
CA LEU A 53 -0.02 9.54 1.10
C LEU A 53 -0.13 10.33 2.40
N LEU A 54 -0.99 9.85 3.29
CA LEU A 54 -1.33 10.51 4.54
C LEU A 54 -0.81 9.68 5.71
N ARG A 55 0.16 10.26 6.43
CA ARG A 55 0.71 9.71 7.69
C ARG A 55 0.44 10.69 8.83
N GLU A 56 0.31 10.17 10.05
CA GLU A 56 0.01 11.01 11.21
C GLU A 56 1.15 11.98 11.51
N SER A 57 0.82 13.26 11.64
CA SER A 57 1.78 14.32 11.98
C SER A 57 2.94 14.49 10.99
N GLU A 58 2.81 13.94 9.78
CA GLU A 58 3.77 14.11 8.69
C GLU A 58 3.14 14.91 7.54
N PRO A 59 3.95 15.61 6.72
CA PRO A 59 3.47 16.24 5.50
C PRO A 59 2.85 15.21 4.54
N ILE A 60 1.84 15.62 3.78
CA ILE A 60 1.28 14.80 2.71
C ILE A 60 2.33 14.68 1.60
N GLU A 61 2.64 13.46 1.21
CA GLU A 61 3.50 13.13 0.06
C GLU A 61 2.62 12.76 -1.12
N THR A 62 3.03 13.10 -2.35
CA THR A 62 2.29 12.72 -3.56
C THR A 62 3.22 12.00 -4.53
N SER A 63 2.75 10.90 -5.11
CA SER A 63 3.43 10.15 -6.16
C SER A 63 2.53 9.98 -7.38
N GLU A 64 3.14 9.78 -8.54
CA GLU A 64 2.44 9.50 -9.79
C GLU A 64 3.21 8.44 -10.57
N GLU A 65 2.66 7.22 -10.61
CA GLU A 65 3.35 6.05 -11.16
C GLU A 65 2.54 5.38 -12.28
N PRO A 66 3.20 4.76 -13.27
CA PRO A 66 2.53 4.09 -14.37
C PRO A 66 1.89 2.76 -13.94
N ALA A 67 1.01 2.24 -14.80
CA ALA A 67 0.60 0.84 -14.69
C ALA A 67 1.82 -0.08 -14.82
N GLY A 68 1.87 -1.14 -14.01
CA GLY A 68 3.02 -2.04 -13.92
C GLY A 68 4.13 -1.54 -12.98
N PHE A 69 3.96 -0.40 -12.30
CA PHE A 69 4.82 -0.03 -11.18
C PHE A 69 4.72 -1.08 -10.07
N VAL A 70 5.87 -1.49 -9.56
CA VAL A 70 6.01 -2.50 -8.50
C VAL A 70 6.83 -1.90 -7.38
N GLN A 71 6.33 -2.04 -6.16
CA GLN A 71 7.07 -1.67 -4.96
C GLN A 71 7.02 -2.82 -3.97
N TYR A 72 8.17 -3.12 -3.35
CA TYR A 72 8.30 -4.00 -2.20
C TYR A 72 8.70 -3.18 -0.97
N THR A 73 8.07 -3.47 0.16
CA THR A 73 8.26 -2.73 1.42
C THR A 73 8.54 -3.68 2.57
N ASP A 74 9.71 -3.50 3.21
CA ASP A 74 10.00 -4.07 4.53
C ASP A 74 9.37 -3.16 5.61
N VAL A 75 8.39 -3.66 6.38
CA VAL A 75 7.56 -2.82 7.26
C VAL A 75 8.09 -2.64 8.68
N GLY A 76 9.06 -3.44 9.11
CA GLY A 76 9.57 -3.39 10.48
C GLY A 76 8.47 -3.69 11.52
N PRO A 77 8.26 -2.82 12.53
CA PRO A 77 7.20 -2.99 13.53
C PRO A 77 5.80 -2.63 12.98
N GLY A 78 5.71 -2.13 11.75
CA GLY A 78 4.46 -1.77 11.08
C GLY A 78 4.53 -0.36 10.48
N ILE A 79 3.75 -0.16 9.42
CA ILE A 79 3.57 1.15 8.76
C ILE A 79 2.09 1.49 8.77
N VAL A 80 1.74 2.65 9.35
CA VAL A 80 0.36 3.14 9.40
C VAL A 80 0.20 4.31 8.46
N HIS A 81 -0.78 4.21 7.56
CA HIS A 81 -1.08 5.27 6.60
C HIS A 81 -2.50 5.16 6.05
N ALA A 82 -2.89 6.17 5.26
CA ALA A 82 -3.99 6.11 4.32
C ALA A 82 -3.53 6.69 2.98
N VAL A 83 -4.20 6.31 1.89
CA VAL A 83 -3.92 6.83 0.55
C VAL A 83 -5.19 7.41 -0.06
N GLU A 84 -5.06 8.57 -0.70
CA GLU A 84 -6.13 9.21 -1.46
C GLU A 84 -5.77 9.17 -2.95
N ASN A 85 -6.72 8.80 -3.80
CA ASN A 85 -6.55 8.95 -5.23
C ASN A 85 -6.80 10.41 -5.64
N VAL A 86 -5.72 11.17 -5.84
CA VAL A 86 -5.76 12.58 -6.28
C VAL A 86 -5.59 12.72 -7.80
N GLY A 87 -5.64 11.61 -8.53
CA GLY A 87 -5.65 11.56 -9.98
C GLY A 87 -7.05 11.73 -10.58
N THR A 88 -7.12 11.60 -11.90
CA THR A 88 -8.38 11.65 -12.67
C THR A 88 -8.86 10.27 -13.12
N ASP A 89 -8.01 9.26 -13.01
CA ASP A 89 -8.30 7.86 -13.37
C ASP A 89 -8.51 7.03 -12.09
N ASP A 90 -9.18 5.88 -12.20
CA ASP A 90 -9.28 4.92 -11.10
C ASP A 90 -7.88 4.38 -10.73
N HIS A 91 -7.53 4.45 -9.45
CA HIS A 91 -6.39 3.73 -8.91
C HIS A 91 -6.78 2.28 -8.64
N ARG A 92 -6.03 1.34 -9.22
CA ARG A 92 -6.16 -0.09 -8.94
C ARG A 92 -4.80 -0.72 -8.73
N GLU A 93 -4.69 -1.54 -7.69
CA GLU A 93 -3.50 -2.35 -7.43
C GLU A 93 -3.87 -3.75 -6.92
N ILE A 94 -2.93 -4.67 -7.10
CA ILE A 94 -2.91 -5.94 -6.38
C ILE A 94 -1.78 -5.87 -5.37
N LEU A 95 -2.13 -6.05 -4.09
CA LEU A 95 -1.18 -6.09 -3.00
C LEU A 95 -1.06 -7.51 -2.46
N VAL A 96 0.17 -7.97 -2.25
CA VAL A 96 0.50 -9.28 -1.70
C VAL A 96 1.26 -9.09 -0.39
N GLU A 97 0.62 -9.40 0.73
CA GLU A 97 1.25 -9.48 2.04
C GLU A 97 1.92 -10.85 2.20
N LEU A 98 3.16 -10.87 2.69
CA LEU A 98 3.92 -12.06 3.06
C LEU A 98 3.66 -12.36 4.54
N LYS A 99 2.87 -13.40 4.84
CA LYS A 99 2.46 -13.70 6.22
C LYS A 99 3.67 -14.08 7.08
N GLY A 100 3.79 -13.42 8.23
CA GLY A 100 4.89 -13.59 9.17
C GLY A 100 5.39 -12.25 9.68
N PRO A 101 6.37 -12.25 10.59
CA PRO A 101 7.03 -11.01 11.00
C PRO A 101 7.78 -10.40 9.80
N SER A 102 7.89 -9.07 9.79
CA SER A 102 8.80 -8.38 8.87
C SER A 102 10.21 -8.96 8.95
N ARG A 103 10.89 -9.07 7.82
CA ARG A 103 12.29 -9.50 7.75
C ARG A 103 13.27 -8.45 8.28
N SER A 104 12.79 -7.23 8.56
CA SER A 104 13.59 -6.11 9.07
C SER A 104 13.12 -5.72 10.47
N ALA A 105 14.03 -5.23 11.30
CA ALA A 105 13.69 -4.69 12.63
C ALA A 105 13.08 -3.27 12.55
N HIS A 106 13.32 -2.57 11.43
CA HIS A 106 12.86 -1.21 11.18
C HIS A 106 12.33 -1.09 9.75
N PRO A 107 11.41 -0.15 9.48
CA PRO A 107 10.99 0.13 8.11
C PRO A 107 12.20 0.48 7.24
N ARG A 108 12.22 0.00 5.99
CA ARG A 108 13.27 0.35 5.02
C ARG A 108 12.73 1.23 3.90
N GLN A 109 13.65 1.89 3.20
CA GLN A 109 13.36 2.50 1.91
C GLN A 109 12.74 1.44 1.00
N PRO A 110 11.56 1.69 0.40
CA PRO A 110 10.94 0.73 -0.50
C PRO A 110 11.82 0.45 -1.73
N GLU A 111 11.77 -0.78 -2.21
CA GLU A 111 12.44 -1.18 -3.45
C GLU A 111 11.43 -1.14 -4.60
N THR A 112 11.76 -0.46 -5.70
CA THR A 112 10.88 -0.33 -6.86
C THR A 112 11.47 -1.02 -8.09
N ASN A 113 10.65 -1.24 -9.12
CA ASN A 113 11.11 -1.71 -10.43
C ASN A 113 11.63 -0.58 -11.34
N GLU A 114 11.86 0.62 -10.79
CA GLU A 114 12.47 1.71 -11.53
C GLU A 114 14.01 1.54 -11.62
N PRO A 115 14.64 2.07 -12.67
CA PRO A 115 16.09 2.05 -12.78
C PRO A 115 16.74 2.79 -11.60
N ARG A 116 17.76 2.16 -10.99
CA ARG A 116 18.62 2.80 -9.97
C ARG A 116 19.65 3.72 -10.60
#